data_AF-A0A1V0QUS5-F1
#
_entry.id   AF-A0A1V0QUS5-F1
#
_cell.length_a   1.000
_cell.length_b   1.000
_cell.length_c   1.000
_cell.angle_alpha   90.00
_cell.angle_beta   90.00
_cell.angle_gamma   90.00
#
_symmetry.space_group_name_H-M   'P 1'
#
loop_
_entity.id
_entity.type
_entity.pdbx_description
1 polymer ?
#
loop_
_entity_poly.entity_id
_entity_poly.type
_entity_poly.pdbx_seq_one_letter_code
_entity_poly.pdbx_strand_id
1 'polypeptide(L)'
;MAADAERPLRADAQRNRDKILAAAVRVFTEQGLEAHFERIAKEAGVGTGTLYRNFPTREALIEAAYRNEVARLCDSVPTLLAAMPPYEALRDWTRRFIDYATAKMGMADAMRAVLAAGTNPYADSRRLIQDALTSLMEACTAADAIRSDITSTDMFAALAGIALTSAGPEQRAQAERLLDLTLDGLRARRE
;
A
#
# COMPACT_ATOMS: atom_id res chain seq x y z
N MET A 1 -10.17 11.49 37.64
CA MET A 1 -10.06 12.45 36.52
C MET A 1 -8.64 12.44 35.92
N ALA A 2 -8.28 11.38 35.20
CA ALA A 2 -6.96 11.25 34.52
C ALA A 2 -7.09 10.55 33.15
N ALA A 3 -8.23 10.72 32.47
CA ALA A 3 -8.52 10.00 31.22
C ALA A 3 -8.34 10.86 29.94
N ASP A 4 -7.99 12.14 30.07
CA ASP A 4 -8.00 13.08 28.94
C ASP A 4 -6.62 13.57 28.48
N ALA A 5 -5.56 13.38 29.29
CA ALA A 5 -4.18 13.69 28.90
C ALA A 5 -3.48 12.52 28.16
N GLU A 6 -3.99 11.29 28.31
CA GLU A 6 -3.39 10.08 27.73
C GLU A 6 -3.80 9.85 26.26
N ARG A 7 -5.00 10.29 25.86
CA ARG A 7 -5.51 10.21 24.48
C ARG A 7 -4.78 11.14 23.48
N PRO A 8 -4.51 12.42 23.83
CA PRO A 8 -3.75 13.33 22.96
C PRO A 8 -2.34 12.82 22.66
N LEU A 9 -1.63 12.34 23.69
CA LEU A 9 -0.25 11.84 23.56
C LEU A 9 -0.16 10.58 22.68
N ARG A 10 -1.12 9.65 22.79
CA ARG A 10 -1.19 8.45 21.93
C ARG A 10 -1.50 8.82 20.47
N ALA A 11 -2.39 9.78 20.25
CA ALA A 11 -2.71 10.25 18.91
C ALA A 11 -1.52 10.99 18.25
N ASP A 12 -0.79 11.80 19.00
CA ASP A 12 0.44 12.45 18.52
C ASP A 12 1.56 11.44 18.22
N ALA A 13 1.74 10.44 19.08
CA ALA A 13 2.71 9.37 18.86
C ALA A 13 2.38 8.58 17.58
N GLN A 14 1.12 8.25 17.35
CA GLN A 14 0.67 7.57 16.12
C GLN A 14 0.88 8.45 14.89
N ARG A 15 0.49 9.73 14.93
CA ARG A 15 0.73 10.68 13.82
C ARG A 15 2.21 10.80 13.47
N ASN A 16 3.08 10.85 14.48
CA ASN A 16 4.53 10.89 14.26
C ASN A 16 5.03 9.59 13.65
N ARG A 17 4.52 8.44 14.10
CA ARG A 17 4.83 7.15 13.52
C ARG A 17 4.43 7.09 12.05
N ASP A 18 3.22 7.52 11.70
CA ASP A 18 2.73 7.52 10.31
C ASP A 18 3.58 8.44 9.41
N LYS A 19 3.99 9.62 9.91
CA LYS A 19 4.91 10.52 9.20
C LYS A 19 6.27 9.87 8.94
N ILE A 20 6.82 9.18 9.94
CA ILE A 20 8.10 8.46 9.80
C ILE A 20 7.98 7.37 8.74
N LEU A 21 6.92 6.56 8.78
CA LEU A 21 6.72 5.46 7.82
C LEU A 21 6.53 5.97 6.40
N ALA A 22 5.71 7.02 6.20
CA ALA A 22 5.54 7.64 4.89
C ALA A 22 6.84 8.25 4.33
N ALA A 23 7.64 8.90 5.18
CA ALA A 23 8.95 9.40 4.78
C ALA A 23 9.93 8.26 4.46
N ALA A 24 9.91 7.19 5.25
CA ALA A 24 10.76 6.02 5.03
C ALA A 24 10.47 5.36 3.68
N VAL A 25 9.20 5.16 3.31
CA VAL A 25 8.82 4.63 1.99
C VAL A 25 9.44 5.46 0.87
N ARG A 26 9.27 6.80 0.90
CA ARG A 26 9.85 7.68 -0.14
C ARG A 26 11.36 7.56 -0.22
N VAL A 27 12.06 7.70 0.92
CA VAL A 27 13.53 7.69 0.94
C VAL A 27 14.08 6.33 0.52
N PHE A 28 13.47 5.22 0.93
CA PHE A 28 13.89 3.89 0.50
C PHE A 28 13.60 3.62 -0.97
N THR A 29 12.47 4.11 -1.51
CA THR A 29 12.17 4.03 -2.95
C THR A 29 13.18 4.82 -3.79
N GLU A 30 13.68 5.96 -3.30
CA GLU A 30 14.64 6.80 -4.02
C GLU A 30 16.10 6.34 -3.87
N GLN A 31 16.51 5.89 -2.69
CA GLN A 31 17.93 5.66 -2.34
C GLN A 31 18.26 4.19 -2.04
N GLY A 32 17.28 3.30 -1.96
CA GLY A 32 17.50 1.90 -1.63
C GLY A 32 18.27 1.74 -0.32
N LEU A 33 19.39 1.00 -0.36
CA LEU A 33 20.24 0.75 0.81
C LEU A 33 21.07 1.97 1.25
N GLU A 34 21.28 2.94 0.36
CA GLU A 34 22.01 4.19 0.64
C GLU A 34 21.15 5.20 1.43
N ALA A 35 19.88 4.86 1.73
CA ALA A 35 18.98 5.70 2.52
C ALA A 35 19.58 6.06 3.89
N HIS A 36 19.63 7.35 4.22
CA HIS A 36 20.09 7.81 5.53
C HIS A 36 18.93 8.08 6.50
N PHE A 37 19.02 7.56 7.73
CA PHE A 37 18.02 7.78 8.78
C PHE A 37 17.82 9.26 9.13
N GLU A 38 18.87 10.07 9.02
CA GLU A 38 18.80 11.53 9.22
C GLU A 38 17.90 12.21 8.19
N ARG A 39 17.97 11.77 6.92
CA ARG A 39 17.09 12.25 5.86
C ARG A 39 15.64 11.87 6.15
N ILE A 40 15.38 10.64 6.56
CA ILE A 40 14.03 10.17 6.93
C ILE A 40 13.47 10.99 8.10
N ALA A 41 14.26 11.20 9.15
CA ALA A 41 13.85 12.01 10.29
C ALA A 41 13.52 13.45 9.89
N LYS A 42 14.37 14.06 9.04
CA LYS A 42 14.16 15.40 8.49
C LYS A 42 12.87 15.48 7.66
N GLU A 43 12.63 14.54 6.75
CA GLU A 43 11.42 14.51 5.92
C GLU A 43 10.14 14.25 6.74
N ALA A 44 10.24 13.47 7.81
CA ALA A 44 9.13 13.22 8.73
C ALA A 44 8.88 14.39 9.71
N GLY A 45 9.80 15.35 9.78
CA GLY A 45 9.73 16.47 10.73
C GLY A 45 9.91 16.04 12.19
N VAL A 46 10.70 14.98 12.43
CA VAL A 46 10.97 14.44 13.78
C VAL A 46 12.47 14.45 14.10
N GLY A 47 12.82 14.44 15.38
CA GLY A 47 14.22 14.24 15.79
C GLY A 47 14.71 12.81 15.53
N THR A 48 15.99 12.65 15.19
CA THR A 48 16.63 11.34 14.96
C THR A 48 16.49 10.41 16.17
N GLY A 49 16.64 10.93 17.39
CA GLY A 49 16.41 10.15 18.62
C GLY A 49 14.97 9.64 18.76
N THR A 50 13.97 10.35 18.23
CA THR A 50 12.58 9.87 18.19
C THR A 50 12.40 8.76 17.17
N LEU A 51 13.05 8.87 16.01
CA LEU A 51 13.06 7.81 15.00
C LEU A 51 13.70 6.53 15.57
N TYR A 52 14.92 6.60 16.13
CA TYR A 52 15.59 5.42 16.71
C TYR A 52 14.83 4.79 17.87
N ARG A 53 14.12 5.58 18.68
CA ARG A 53 13.23 5.05 19.73
C ARG A 53 12.05 4.24 19.17
N ASN A 54 11.52 4.61 18.01
CA ASN A 54 10.41 3.92 17.36
C ASN A 54 10.87 2.74 16.50
N PHE A 55 12.06 2.85 15.92
CA PHE A 55 12.65 1.91 14.98
C PHE A 55 14.14 1.75 15.28
N PRO A 56 14.50 0.80 16.17
CA PRO A 56 15.87 0.64 16.65
C PRO A 56 16.87 0.24 15.56
N THR A 57 16.39 -0.41 14.49
CA THR A 57 17.21 -0.88 13.38
C THR A 57 16.64 -0.42 12.04
N ARG A 58 17.51 -0.45 11.02
CA ARG A 58 17.14 -0.18 9.63
C ARG A 58 16.08 -1.17 9.14
N GLU A 59 16.28 -2.44 9.44
CA GLU A 59 15.41 -3.54 9.04
C GLU A 59 14.02 -3.39 9.67
N ALA A 60 13.94 -3.00 10.95
CA ALA A 60 12.68 -2.73 11.63
C ALA A 60 11.92 -1.55 11.00
N LEU A 61 12.62 -0.51 10.54
CA LEU A 61 12.00 0.60 9.82
C LEU A 61 11.50 0.18 8.45
N ILE A 62 12.29 -0.57 7.68
CA ILE A 62 11.93 -1.06 6.35
C ILE A 62 10.69 -1.97 6.44
N GLU A 63 10.71 -2.93 7.36
CA GLU A 63 9.59 -3.83 7.60
C GLU A 63 8.33 -3.06 7.98
N ALA A 64 8.44 -2.13 8.94
CA ALA A 64 7.29 -1.36 9.39
C ALA A 64 6.75 -0.43 8.29
N ALA A 65 7.60 0.16 7.46
CA ALA A 65 7.21 0.98 6.32
C ALA A 65 6.44 0.15 5.29
N TYR A 66 6.95 -1.03 4.94
CA TYR A 66 6.28 -1.94 4.03
C TYR A 66 4.93 -2.44 4.58
N ARG A 67 4.87 -2.85 5.85
CA ARG A 67 3.62 -3.27 6.50
C ARG A 67 2.60 -2.14 6.56
N ASN A 68 3.04 -0.90 6.75
CA ASN A 68 2.15 0.26 6.74
C ASN A 68 1.55 0.53 5.37
N GLU A 69 2.32 0.38 4.28
CA GLU A 69 1.78 0.51 2.93
C GLU A 69 0.74 -0.57 2.61
N VAL A 70 0.97 -1.81 3.03
CA VAL A 70 -0.01 -2.90 2.91
C VAL A 70 -1.28 -2.56 3.70
N ALA A 71 -1.14 -2.11 4.95
CA ALA A 71 -2.28 -1.73 5.79
C ALA A 71 -3.06 -0.57 5.17
N ARG A 72 -2.39 0.50 4.73
CA ARG A 72 -3.03 1.64 4.06
C ARG A 72 -3.83 1.23 2.82
N LEU A 73 -3.31 0.28 2.02
CA LEU A 73 -4.03 -0.24 0.87
C LEU A 73 -5.27 -1.03 1.28
N CYS A 74 -5.15 -1.95 2.24
CA CYS A 74 -6.26 -2.80 2.68
C CYS A 74 -7.34 -2.00 3.43
N ASP A 75 -6.93 -1.15 4.37
CA ASP A 75 -7.81 -0.35 5.23
C ASP A 75 -8.54 0.77 4.46
N SER A 76 -8.13 1.04 3.20
CA SER A 76 -8.83 1.98 2.34
C SER A 76 -10.19 1.45 1.86
N VAL A 77 -10.38 0.13 1.79
CA VAL A 77 -11.58 -0.48 1.19
C VAL A 77 -12.88 -0.04 1.84
N PRO A 78 -13.06 -0.08 3.18
CA PRO A 78 -14.31 0.36 3.80
C PRO A 78 -14.60 1.84 3.55
N THR A 79 -13.56 2.68 3.56
CA THR A 79 -13.69 4.13 3.31
C THR A 79 -14.12 4.39 1.87
N LEU A 80 -13.54 3.67 0.90
CA LEU A 80 -13.89 3.80 -0.50
C LEU A 80 -15.33 3.34 -0.76
N LEU A 81 -15.71 2.15 -0.28
CA LEU A 81 -17.07 1.62 -0.44
C LEU A 81 -18.14 2.49 0.25
N ALA A 82 -17.78 3.22 1.31
CA ALA A 82 -18.68 4.17 1.95
C ALA A 82 -18.81 5.51 1.19
N ALA A 83 -17.81 5.89 0.39
CA ALA A 83 -17.73 7.21 -0.23
C ALA A 83 -18.19 7.25 -1.70
N MET A 84 -18.16 6.12 -2.41
CA MET A 84 -18.45 6.08 -3.85
C MET A 84 -19.08 4.75 -4.29
N PRO A 85 -19.69 4.70 -5.49
CA PRO A 85 -20.21 3.45 -6.07
C PRO A 85 -19.13 2.34 -6.10
N PRO A 86 -19.50 1.06 -5.91
CA PRO A 86 -18.53 -0.04 -5.81
C PRO A 86 -17.52 -0.11 -6.96
N TYR A 87 -17.96 0.11 -8.20
CA TYR A 87 -17.07 0.09 -9.36
C TYR A 87 -16.04 1.25 -9.34
N GLU A 88 -16.45 2.43 -8.88
CA GLU A 88 -15.54 3.56 -8.70
C GLU A 88 -14.56 3.30 -7.56
N ALA A 89 -15.03 2.67 -6.47
CA ALA A 89 -14.19 2.25 -5.34
C ALA A 89 -13.13 1.22 -5.79
N LEU A 90 -13.53 0.23 -6.59
CA LEU A 90 -12.62 -0.73 -7.19
C LEU A 90 -11.58 -0.04 -8.08
N ARG A 91 -12.01 0.89 -8.94
CA ARG A 91 -11.09 1.64 -9.83
C ARG A 91 -10.11 2.52 -9.06
N ASP A 92 -10.55 3.21 -8.01
CA ASP A 92 -9.65 4.00 -7.16
C ASP A 92 -8.66 3.09 -6.44
N TRP A 93 -9.14 1.96 -5.91
CA TRP A 93 -8.30 1.01 -5.20
C TRP A 93 -7.24 0.37 -6.11
N THR A 94 -7.54 0.03 -7.37
CA THR A 94 -6.53 -0.52 -8.28
C THR A 94 -5.43 0.48 -8.61
N ARG A 95 -5.73 1.78 -8.67
CA ARG A 95 -4.68 2.82 -8.78
C ARG A 95 -3.78 2.85 -7.55
N ARG A 96 -4.37 2.78 -6.35
CA ARG A 96 -3.60 2.68 -5.09
C ARG A 96 -2.76 1.41 -5.02
N PHE A 97 -3.25 0.31 -5.58
CA PHE A 97 -2.47 -0.93 -5.71
C PHE A 97 -1.22 -0.71 -6.58
N ILE A 98 -1.33 0.01 -7.70
CA ILE A 98 -0.16 0.35 -8.53
C ILE A 98 0.81 1.25 -7.76
N ASP A 99 0.33 2.23 -6.99
CA ASP A 99 1.20 3.07 -6.14
C ASP A 99 1.97 2.22 -5.11
N TYR A 100 1.26 1.32 -4.42
CA TYR A 100 1.85 0.35 -3.51
C TYR A 100 2.89 -0.53 -4.21
N ALA A 101 2.58 -1.06 -5.39
CA ALA A 101 3.47 -1.95 -6.12
C ALA A 101 4.72 -1.21 -6.60
N THR A 102 4.58 0.06 -6.99
CA THR A 102 5.69 0.94 -7.35
C THR A 102 6.62 1.17 -6.17
N ALA A 103 6.07 1.53 -5.02
CA ALA A 103 6.84 1.71 -3.78
C ALA A 103 7.57 0.41 -3.41
N LYS A 104 6.88 -0.74 -3.45
CA LYS A 104 7.44 -2.05 -3.19
C LYS A 104 8.62 -2.37 -4.12
N MET A 105 8.53 -2.06 -5.41
CA MET A 105 9.62 -2.28 -6.37
C MET A 105 10.82 -1.38 -6.09
N GLY A 106 10.60 -0.10 -5.77
CA GLY A 106 11.69 0.80 -5.40
C GLY A 106 12.36 0.40 -4.08
N MET A 107 11.62 -0.21 -3.16
CA MET A 107 12.16 -0.74 -1.90
C MET A 107 12.82 -2.13 -2.05
N ALA A 108 12.92 -2.71 -3.26
CA ALA A 108 13.31 -4.10 -3.43
C ALA A 108 14.69 -4.43 -2.81
N ASP A 109 15.69 -3.56 -2.94
CA ASP A 109 17.01 -3.77 -2.31
C ASP A 109 16.95 -3.74 -0.79
N ALA A 110 16.23 -2.76 -0.23
CA ALA A 110 16.00 -2.64 1.21
C ALA A 110 15.28 -3.88 1.76
N MET A 111 14.27 -4.37 1.04
CA MET A 111 13.51 -5.55 1.42
C MET A 111 14.32 -6.85 1.30
N ARG A 112 15.23 -6.96 0.33
CA ARG A 112 16.18 -8.08 0.23
C ARG A 112 17.08 -8.15 1.46
N ALA A 113 17.54 -7.01 1.98
CA ALA A 113 18.34 -6.98 3.21
C ALA A 113 17.55 -7.46 4.45
N VAL A 114 16.27 -7.09 4.58
CA VAL A 114 15.40 -7.58 5.67
C VAL A 114 15.23 -9.10 5.61
N LEU A 115 15.01 -9.66 4.41
CA LEU A 115 14.95 -11.11 4.20
C LEU A 115 16.25 -11.79 4.60
N ALA A 116 17.40 -11.22 4.20
CA ALA A 116 18.73 -11.75 4.55
C ALA A 116 19.00 -11.73 6.06
N ALA A 117 18.39 -10.79 6.80
CA ALA A 117 18.43 -10.71 8.26
C ALA A 117 17.50 -11.73 8.97
N GLY A 118 16.76 -12.55 8.21
CA GLY A 118 15.93 -13.64 8.75
C GLY A 118 14.48 -13.23 9.07
N THR A 119 14.06 -12.02 8.70
CA THR A 119 12.68 -11.56 8.88
C THR A 119 11.92 -11.67 7.57
N ASN A 120 10.69 -12.21 7.60
CA ASN A 120 9.81 -12.25 6.42
C ASN A 120 8.80 -11.09 6.46
N PRO A 121 9.08 -9.94 5.82
CA PRO A 121 8.16 -8.81 5.83
C PRO A 121 6.88 -9.08 5.02
N TYR A 122 6.84 -10.14 4.21
CA TYR A 122 5.75 -10.45 3.29
C TYR A 122 4.69 -11.42 3.82
N ALA A 123 4.91 -12.03 4.99
CA ALA A 123 4.26 -13.29 5.40
C ALA A 123 2.73 -13.34 5.20
N ASP A 124 2.03 -12.21 5.39
CA ASP A 124 0.57 -12.11 5.19
C ASP A 124 0.14 -11.12 4.11
N SER A 125 1.05 -10.34 3.52
CA SER A 125 0.68 -9.20 2.68
C SER A 125 -0.13 -9.61 1.46
N ARG A 126 0.24 -10.71 0.81
CA ARG A 126 -0.48 -11.21 -0.36
C ARG A 126 -1.93 -11.54 -0.02
N ARG A 127 -2.14 -12.28 1.07
CA ARG A 127 -3.47 -12.68 1.52
C ARG A 127 -4.32 -11.47 1.86
N LEU A 128 -3.80 -10.52 2.65
CA LEU A 128 -4.52 -9.30 3.03
C LEU A 128 -4.96 -8.47 1.82
N ILE A 129 -4.08 -8.31 0.83
CA ILE A 129 -4.41 -7.55 -0.39
C ILE A 129 -5.43 -8.31 -1.25
N GLN A 130 -5.36 -9.64 -1.31
CA GLN A 130 -6.36 -10.45 -1.99
C GLN A 130 -7.73 -10.38 -1.29
N ASP A 131 -7.77 -10.42 0.05
CA ASP A 131 -9.01 -10.29 0.84
C ASP A 131 -9.66 -8.90 0.61
N ALA A 132 -8.85 -7.84 0.55
CA ALA A 132 -9.30 -6.49 0.22
C ALA A 132 -9.90 -6.39 -1.19
N LEU A 133 -9.24 -7.00 -2.19
CA LEU A 133 -9.73 -7.06 -3.57
C LEU A 133 -11.02 -7.88 -3.68
N THR A 134 -11.10 -9.03 -2.99
CA THR A 134 -12.31 -9.86 -2.92
C THR A 134 -13.49 -9.04 -2.42
N SER A 135 -13.32 -8.30 -1.33
CA SER A 135 -14.38 -7.47 -0.74
C SER A 135 -14.92 -6.42 -1.74
N LEU A 136 -14.03 -5.78 -2.51
CA LEU A 136 -14.43 -4.82 -3.54
C LEU A 136 -15.17 -5.50 -4.70
N MET A 137 -14.68 -6.65 -5.17
CA MET A 137 -15.31 -7.39 -6.27
C MET A 137 -16.67 -7.96 -5.88
N GLU A 138 -16.83 -8.43 -4.65
CA GLU A 138 -18.12 -8.87 -4.10
C GLU A 138 -19.13 -7.72 -4.07
N ALA A 139 -18.72 -6.54 -3.58
CA ALA A 139 -19.57 -5.35 -3.58
C ALA A 139 -19.96 -4.90 -5.00
N CYS A 140 -19.03 -4.99 -5.96
CA CYS A 140 -19.33 -4.70 -7.36
C CYS A 140 -20.30 -5.71 -7.98
N THR A 141 -20.14 -6.99 -7.66
CA THR A 141 -21.01 -8.07 -8.17
C THR A 141 -22.43 -7.94 -7.59
N ALA A 142 -22.55 -7.66 -6.29
CA ALA A 142 -23.84 -7.43 -5.64
C ALA A 142 -24.59 -6.20 -6.19
N ALA A 143 -23.87 -5.26 -6.81
CA ALA A 143 -24.42 -4.08 -7.47
C ALA A 143 -24.58 -4.26 -9.00
N ASP A 144 -24.42 -5.48 -9.53
CA ASP A 144 -24.44 -5.79 -10.97
C ASP A 144 -23.50 -4.92 -11.82
N ALA A 145 -22.42 -4.39 -11.22
CA ALA A 145 -21.49 -3.49 -11.88
C ALA A 145 -20.40 -4.24 -12.66
N ILE A 146 -20.09 -5.46 -12.23
CA ILE A 146 -19.12 -6.35 -12.86
C ILE A 146 -19.69 -7.75 -13.09
N ARG A 147 -19.08 -8.48 -14.02
CA ARG A 147 -19.28 -9.92 -14.21
C ARG A 147 -18.79 -10.73 -13.00
N SER A 148 -19.42 -11.87 -12.72
CA SER A 148 -19.15 -12.71 -11.55
C SER A 148 -18.29 -13.95 -11.81
N ASP A 149 -17.83 -14.16 -13.05
CA ASP A 149 -17.05 -15.33 -13.47
C ASP A 149 -15.53 -15.11 -13.45
N ILE A 150 -15.07 -13.95 -12.97
CA ILE A 150 -13.65 -13.64 -12.77
C ILE A 150 -13.34 -13.65 -11.27
N THR A 151 -12.31 -14.40 -10.88
CA THR A 151 -11.91 -14.50 -9.46
C THR A 151 -11.03 -13.32 -9.04
N SER A 152 -11.02 -13.00 -7.74
CA SER A 152 -10.07 -12.03 -7.18
C SER A 152 -8.61 -12.48 -7.30
N THR A 153 -8.36 -13.79 -7.42
CA THR A 153 -7.01 -14.31 -7.68
C THR A 153 -6.53 -13.96 -9.09
N ASP A 154 -7.38 -14.10 -10.10
CA ASP A 154 -7.06 -13.73 -11.48
C ASP A 154 -6.90 -12.21 -11.62
N MET A 155 -7.79 -11.46 -10.98
CA MET A 155 -7.69 -9.99 -10.97
C MET A 155 -6.41 -9.52 -10.26
N PHE A 156 -6.04 -10.13 -9.14
CA PHE A 156 -4.77 -9.85 -8.47
C PHE A 156 -3.56 -10.14 -9.39
N ALA A 157 -3.60 -11.26 -10.12
CA ALA A 157 -2.53 -11.61 -11.07
C ALA A 157 -2.44 -10.59 -12.22
N ALA A 158 -3.56 -10.14 -12.76
CA ALA A 158 -3.61 -9.08 -13.77
C ALA A 158 -2.97 -7.77 -13.25
N LEU A 159 -3.38 -7.31 -12.07
CA LEU A 159 -2.83 -6.12 -11.44
C LEU A 159 -1.32 -6.25 -11.18
N ALA A 160 -0.87 -7.42 -10.71
CA ALA A 160 0.55 -7.68 -10.51
C ALA A 160 1.35 -7.64 -11.83
N GLY A 161 0.79 -8.16 -12.94
CA GLY A 161 1.39 -8.08 -14.26
C GLY A 161 1.50 -6.65 -14.78
N ILE A 162 0.46 -5.83 -14.57
CA ILE A 162 0.49 -4.40 -14.91
C ILE A 162 1.58 -3.69 -14.11
N ALA A 163 1.65 -3.94 -12.80
CA ALA A 163 2.70 -3.36 -11.97
C ALA A 163 4.10 -3.75 -12.47
N LEU A 164 4.34 -5.04 -12.73
CA LEU A 164 5.65 -5.53 -13.18
C LEU A 164 6.13 -4.89 -14.49
N THR A 165 5.20 -4.49 -15.36
CA THR A 165 5.52 -3.92 -16.67
C THR A 165 5.49 -2.39 -16.70
N SER A 166 4.76 -1.76 -15.76
CA SER A 166 4.36 -0.35 -15.89
C SER A 166 4.39 0.46 -14.58
N ALA A 167 4.93 -0.08 -13.47
CA ALA A 167 5.01 0.65 -12.19
C ALA A 167 6.05 1.78 -12.17
N GLY A 168 6.94 1.87 -13.17
CA GLY A 168 7.89 2.98 -13.25
C GLY A 168 7.21 4.33 -13.48
N PRO A 169 7.76 5.45 -12.97
CA PRO A 169 7.15 6.77 -13.10
C PRO A 169 6.94 7.21 -14.55
N GLU A 170 7.85 6.82 -15.46
CA GLU A 170 7.73 7.09 -16.90
C GLU A 170 6.61 6.27 -17.57
N GLN A 171 6.25 5.12 -17.01
CA GLN A 171 5.22 4.22 -17.53
C GLN A 171 3.85 4.45 -16.89
N ARG A 172 3.69 5.47 -16.02
CA ARG A 172 2.42 5.69 -15.31
C ARG A 172 1.21 5.81 -16.24
N ALA A 173 1.37 6.52 -17.36
CA ALA A 173 0.30 6.65 -18.36
C ALA A 173 -0.06 5.29 -19.00
N GLN A 174 0.91 4.39 -19.15
CA GLN A 174 0.65 3.02 -19.63
C GLN A 174 -0.08 2.20 -18.58
N ALA A 175 0.33 2.28 -17.31
CA ALA A 175 -0.35 1.60 -16.21
C ALA A 175 -1.84 2.00 -16.13
N GLU A 176 -2.16 3.30 -16.23
CA GLU A 176 -3.56 3.77 -16.24
C GLU A 176 -4.35 3.19 -17.41
N ARG A 177 -3.79 3.16 -18.64
CA ARG A 177 -4.46 2.55 -19.80
C ARG A 177 -4.68 1.04 -19.63
N LEU A 178 -3.72 0.33 -19.05
CA LEU A 178 -3.84 -1.10 -18.80
C LEU A 178 -4.86 -1.40 -17.70
N LEU A 179 -4.89 -0.60 -16.64
CA LEU A 179 -5.93 -0.68 -15.60
C LEU A 179 -7.32 -0.46 -16.19
N ASP A 180 -7.49 0.59 -17.00
CA ASP A 180 -8.76 0.88 -17.65
C ASP A 180 -9.20 -0.27 -18.56
N LEU A 181 -8.29 -0.80 -19.39
CA LEU A 181 -8.55 -1.97 -20.23
C LEU A 181 -9.00 -3.20 -19.42
N THR A 182 -8.30 -3.50 -18.31
CA THR A 182 -8.64 -4.62 -17.44
C THR A 182 -10.00 -4.42 -16.75
N LEU A 183 -10.28 -3.22 -16.24
CA LEU A 183 -11.53 -2.89 -15.57
C LEU A 183 -12.73 -2.82 -16.53
N ASP A 184 -12.53 -2.41 -17.77
CA ASP A 184 -13.57 -2.45 -18.80
C ASP A 184 -13.93 -3.90 -19.14
N GLY A 185 -12.95 -4.81 -19.15
CA GLY A 185 -13.19 -6.26 -19.32
C GLY A 185 -13.97 -6.93 -18.18
N LEU A 186 -14.06 -6.27 -17.02
CA LEU A 186 -14.87 -6.71 -15.88
C LEU A 186 -16.31 -6.21 -15.93
N ARG A 187 -16.62 -5.14 -16.68
CA ARG A 187 -17.97 -4.58 -16.67
C ARG A 187 -19.01 -5.63 -17.03
N ALA A 188 -20.14 -5.60 -16.32
CA ALA A 188 -21.26 -6.48 -16.63
C ALA A 188 -21.65 -6.28 -18.11
N ARG A 189 -21.70 -7.39 -18.86
CA ARG A 189 -22.22 -7.36 -20.22
C ARG A 189 -23.72 -7.14 -20.10
N ARG A 190 -24.21 -6.02 -20.62
CA ARG A 190 -25.65 -5.88 -20.88
C ARG A 190 -25.93 -6.77 -22.09
N GLU A 191 -26.64 -7.86 -21.86
CA GLU A 191 -27.31 -8.61 -22.92
C GLU A 191 -28.46 -7.78 -23.51
#